data_AF-A0A850S0U7-F1
#
_entry.id   AF-A0A850S0U7-F1
#
_cell.length_a   1.000
_cell.length_b   1.000
_cell.length_c   1.000
_cell.angle_alpha   90.00
_cell.angle_beta   90.00
_cell.angle_gamma   90.00
#
_symmetry.space_group_name_H-M   'P 1'
#
loop_
_entity.id
_entity.type
_entity.pdbx_description
1 polymer ?
#
loop_
_entity_poly.entity_id
_entity_poly.type
_entity_poly.pdbx_seq_one_letter_code
_entity_poly.pdbx_strand_id
1 'polypeptide(L)'
;MFAAAAVMCACGSAAAAEYAYIIDHGTPGVISSESKMARIVLIGSGDCSNIPYEVITDGVKSLSGTMNLSKPLSLPLDLTTVGLSCSAEGVKAVINRKGDGLF
;
A
#
# COMPACT_ATOMS: atom_id res chain seq x y z
N MET A 1 38.50 -4.17 40.25
CA MET A 1 38.65 -3.40 38.99
C MET A 1 38.69 -4.42 37.85
N PHE A 2 37.80 -4.51 36.87
CA PHE A 2 36.60 -3.79 36.46
C PHE A 2 35.70 -4.82 35.73
N ALA A 3 34.39 -4.73 35.91
CA ALA A 3 33.40 -5.51 35.17
C ALA A 3 33.22 -4.92 33.75
N ALA A 4 33.13 -5.78 32.73
CA ALA A 4 32.78 -5.37 31.36
C ALA A 4 31.55 -6.18 30.92
N ALA A 5 30.37 -5.72 31.33
CA ALA A 5 29.11 -6.15 30.75
C ALA A 5 28.97 -5.49 29.37
N ALA A 6 29.21 -6.26 28.31
CA ALA A 6 28.91 -5.82 26.96
C ALA A 6 27.39 -5.86 26.76
N VAL A 7 26.72 -4.73 26.99
CA VAL A 7 25.36 -4.49 26.55
C VAL A 7 25.40 -4.43 25.02
N MET A 8 25.07 -5.54 24.37
CA MET A 8 24.74 -5.56 22.95
C MET A 8 23.42 -4.83 22.79
N CYS A 9 23.50 -3.53 22.52
CA CYS A 9 22.39 -2.75 22.02
C CYS A 9 22.11 -3.25 20.60
N ALA A 10 21.23 -4.25 20.48
CA ALA A 10 20.65 -4.63 19.20
C ALA A 10 19.80 -3.46 18.72
N CYS A 11 20.37 -2.58 17.90
CA CYS A 11 19.61 -1.66 17.06
C CYS A 11 18.77 -2.52 16.12
N GLY A 12 17.55 -2.87 16.54
CA GLY A 12 16.53 -3.36 15.64
C GLY A 12 16.17 -2.21 14.70
N SER A 13 16.64 -2.29 13.46
CA SER A 13 16.10 -1.47 12.38
C SER A 13 14.60 -1.75 12.30
N ALA A 14 13.78 -0.74 12.58
CA ALA A 14 12.35 -0.79 12.30
C ALA A 14 12.19 -0.96 10.79
N ALA A 15 11.99 -2.20 10.34
CA ALA A 15 11.69 -2.48 8.95
C ALA A 15 10.31 -1.87 8.65
N ALA A 16 10.27 -0.93 7.71
CA ALA A 16 9.01 -0.45 7.14
C ALA A 16 8.18 -1.68 6.75
N ALA A 17 6.96 -1.78 7.30
CA ALA A 17 6.12 -2.96 7.09
C ALA A 17 5.62 -2.98 5.64
N GLU A 18 6.24 -3.82 4.82
CA GLU A 18 5.80 -4.12 3.46
C GLU A 18 4.87 -5.33 3.49
N TYR A 19 3.69 -5.19 2.89
CA TYR A 19 2.76 -6.29 2.71
C TYR A 19 2.21 -6.28 1.29
N ALA A 20 2.04 -7.47 0.72
CA ALA A 20 1.52 -7.63 -0.64
C ALA A 20 0.36 -8.62 -0.67
N TYR A 21 -0.63 -8.33 -1.49
CA TYR A 21 -1.76 -9.24 -1.74
C TYR A 21 -2.31 -9.06 -3.15
N ILE A 22 -3.14 -10.02 -3.57
CA ILE A 22 -3.80 -10.03 -4.88
C ILE A 22 -5.27 -9.67 -4.69
N ILE A 23 -5.78 -8.82 -5.59
CA ILE A 23 -7.18 -8.46 -5.72
C ILE A 23 -7.70 -9.22 -6.94
N ASP A 24 -8.49 -10.25 -6.68
CA ASP A 24 -9.06 -11.11 -7.71
C ASP A 24 -10.04 -10.34 -8.62
N HIS A 25 -10.22 -10.86 -9.82
CA HIS A 25 -11.14 -10.29 -10.80
C HIS A 25 -12.57 -10.20 -10.25
N GLY A 26 -13.21 -9.05 -10.44
CA GLY A 26 -14.58 -8.79 -10.00
C GLY A 26 -14.74 -8.59 -8.49
N THR A 27 -13.66 -8.74 -7.70
CA THR A 27 -13.70 -8.49 -6.25
C THR A 27 -13.16 -7.09 -5.94
N PRO A 28 -13.89 -6.24 -5.21
CA PRO A 28 -13.37 -4.96 -4.75
C PRO A 28 -12.24 -5.18 -3.72
N GLY A 29 -11.05 -4.74 -4.06
CA GLY A 29 -9.92 -4.61 -3.14
C GLY A 29 -9.92 -3.25 -2.48
N VAL A 30 -9.67 -3.20 -1.16
CA VAL A 30 -9.64 -1.96 -0.39
C VAL A 30 -8.26 -1.79 0.24
N ILE A 31 -7.56 -0.73 -0.14
CA ILE A 31 -6.24 -0.37 0.36
C ILE A 31 -6.40 0.88 1.23
N SER A 32 -6.24 0.74 2.54
CA SER A 32 -6.27 1.87 3.47
C SER A 32 -4.87 2.43 3.69
N SER A 33 -4.75 3.75 3.75
CA SER A 33 -3.55 4.43 4.23
C SER A 33 -3.28 4.10 5.69
N GLU A 34 -2.03 4.28 6.10
CA GLU A 34 -1.60 4.13 7.49
C GLU A 34 -2.31 5.10 8.45
N SER A 35 -2.51 6.36 8.04
CA SER A 35 -3.30 7.33 8.81
C SER A 35 -4.79 7.02 8.88
N LYS A 36 -5.29 6.10 8.05
CA LYS A 36 -6.71 5.78 7.83
C LYS A 36 -7.55 6.95 7.27
N MET A 37 -6.91 8.08 6.97
CA MET A 37 -7.57 9.26 6.38
C MET A 37 -7.87 9.09 4.90
N ALA A 38 -7.24 8.12 4.23
CA ALA A 38 -7.43 7.84 2.82
C ALA A 38 -7.54 6.34 2.58
N ARG A 39 -8.38 5.95 1.62
CA ARG A 39 -8.45 4.58 1.11
C ARG A 39 -8.69 4.57 -0.37
N ILE A 40 -8.11 3.60 -1.06
CA ILE A 40 -8.37 3.33 -2.47
C ILE A 40 -9.17 2.04 -2.54
N VAL A 41 -10.31 2.09 -3.21
CA VAL A 41 -11.06 0.91 -3.61
C VAL A 41 -10.78 0.69 -5.09
N LEU A 42 -10.43 -0.52 -5.48
CA LEU A 42 -10.23 -0.84 -6.89
C LEU A 42 -10.67 -2.27 -7.16
N ILE A 43 -11.19 -2.49 -8.36
CA ILE A 43 -11.77 -3.77 -8.76
C ILE A 43 -10.86 -4.38 -9.81
N GLY A 44 -10.26 -5.52 -9.48
CA GLY A 44 -9.48 -6.29 -10.45
C GLY A 44 -10.35 -6.60 -11.66
N SER A 45 -9.81 -6.39 -12.85
CA SER A 45 -10.47 -6.73 -14.11
C SER A 45 -9.46 -7.42 -15.03
N GLY A 46 -9.96 -8.28 -15.91
CA GLY A 46 -9.12 -8.92 -16.94
C GLY A 46 -8.54 -7.92 -17.94
N ASP A 47 -9.05 -6.68 -17.97
CA ASP A 47 -8.47 -5.58 -18.74
C ASP A 47 -7.61 -4.70 -17.85
N CYS A 48 -6.30 -4.95 -17.89
CA CYS A 48 -5.30 -4.15 -17.17
C CYS A 48 -5.22 -2.69 -17.63
N SER A 49 -5.78 -2.32 -18.78
CA SER A 49 -5.73 -0.96 -19.31
C SER A 49 -6.79 -0.05 -18.68
N ASN A 50 -7.82 -0.64 -18.06
CA ASN A 50 -9.02 0.05 -17.66
C ASN A 50 -9.55 -0.47 -16.30
N ILE A 51 -8.73 -0.33 -15.27
CA ILE A 51 -9.05 -0.78 -13.91
C ILE A 51 -9.86 0.30 -13.20
N PRO A 52 -11.12 0.04 -12.79
CA PRO A 52 -11.92 1.00 -12.05
C PRO A 52 -11.35 1.22 -10.65
N TYR A 53 -11.32 2.47 -10.22
CA TYR A 53 -10.91 2.84 -8.87
C TYR A 53 -11.77 3.96 -8.29
N GLU A 54 -11.77 4.03 -6.97
CA GLU A 54 -12.35 5.10 -6.17
C GLU A 54 -11.39 5.43 -5.01
N VAL A 55 -11.00 6.70 -4.90
CA VAL A 55 -10.26 7.23 -3.77
C VAL A 55 -11.23 7.93 -2.84
N ILE A 56 -11.25 7.48 -1.59
CA ILE A 56 -12.10 8.02 -0.53
C ILE A 56 -11.18 8.59 0.52
N THR A 57 -11.35 9.87 0.84
CA THR A 57 -10.60 10.52 1.91
C THR A 57 -11.56 11.17 2.90
N ASP A 58 -11.18 11.17 4.17
CA ASP A 58 -12.05 11.69 5.24
C ASP A 58 -12.25 13.21 5.05
N GLY A 59 -13.51 13.63 4.92
CA GLY A 59 -13.89 15.04 4.74
C GLY A 59 -14.11 15.55 3.31
N VAL A 60 -13.98 14.74 2.26
CA VAL A 60 -14.31 15.17 0.87
C VAL A 60 -15.10 14.12 0.07
N LYS A 61 -15.71 14.57 -1.04
CA LYS A 61 -16.35 13.67 -2.02
C LYS A 61 -15.32 12.69 -2.59
N SER A 62 -15.73 11.44 -2.80
CA SER A 62 -14.89 10.44 -3.43
C SER A 62 -14.52 10.83 -4.86
N LEU A 63 -13.30 10.51 -5.26
CA LEU A 63 -12.82 10.64 -6.64
C LEU A 63 -12.81 9.26 -7.27
N SER A 64 -13.60 9.06 -8.31
CA SER A 64 -13.63 7.79 -9.06
C SER A 64 -13.13 7.98 -10.48
N GLY A 65 -12.63 6.89 -11.06
CA GLY A 65 -12.13 6.88 -12.43
C GLY A 65 -11.60 5.52 -12.82
N THR A 66 -10.77 5.52 -13.86
CA THR A 66 -10.14 4.32 -14.42
C THR A 66 -8.65 4.53 -14.50
N MET A 67 -7.86 3.52 -14.15
CA MET A 67 -6.40 3.56 -14.23
C MET A 67 -5.87 2.49 -15.17
N ASN A 68 -4.78 2.81 -15.84
CA ASN A 68 -4.04 1.87 -16.68
C ASN A 68 -2.92 1.23 -15.85
N LEU A 69 -3.05 -0.07 -15.59
CA LEU A 69 -2.09 -0.93 -14.90
C LEU A 69 -1.42 -1.92 -15.86
N SER A 70 -1.44 -1.67 -17.18
CA SER A 70 -0.62 -2.42 -18.16
C SER A 70 0.87 -2.28 -17.86
N LYS A 71 1.25 -1.27 -17.07
CA LYS A 71 2.56 -1.12 -16.44
C LYS A 71 2.39 -0.94 -14.94
N PRO A 72 3.38 -1.35 -14.12
CA PRO A 72 3.34 -1.09 -12.69
C PRO A 72 3.22 0.41 -12.40
N LEU A 73 2.37 0.75 -11.45
CA LEU A 73 2.11 2.12 -11.01
C LEU A 73 2.37 2.23 -9.52
N SER A 74 3.07 3.28 -9.09
CA SER A 74 3.27 3.58 -7.67
C SER A 74 2.52 4.85 -7.32
N LEU A 75 1.65 4.78 -6.33
CA LEU A 75 0.79 5.86 -5.88
C LEU A 75 1.10 6.20 -4.43
N PRO A 76 1.46 7.46 -4.11
CA PRO A 76 1.48 7.91 -2.73
C PRO A 76 0.03 8.09 -2.23
N LEU A 77 -0.29 7.43 -1.12
CA LEU A 77 -1.55 7.52 -0.40
C LEU A 77 -1.25 7.92 1.05
N ASP A 78 -1.05 9.22 1.25
CA ASP A 78 -0.68 9.81 2.54
C ASP A 78 0.63 9.19 3.10
N LEU A 79 0.63 8.59 4.30
CA LEU A 79 1.79 7.91 4.90
C LEU A 79 2.05 6.51 4.32
N THR A 80 1.47 6.17 3.18
CA THR A 80 1.58 4.86 2.56
C THR A 80 1.91 4.99 1.08
N THR A 81 2.84 4.19 0.58
CA THR A 81 3.09 4.05 -0.86
C THR A 81 2.47 2.75 -1.34
N VAL A 82 1.63 2.84 -2.36
CA VAL A 82 0.90 1.70 -2.94
C VAL A 82 1.44 1.42 -4.34
N GLY A 83 2.16 0.32 -4.49
CA GLY A 83 2.54 -0.25 -5.78
C GLY A 83 1.44 -1.15 -6.31
N LEU A 84 0.96 -0.89 -7.53
CA LEU A 84 -0.07 -1.66 -8.21
C LEU A 84 0.49 -2.25 -9.49
N SER A 85 0.18 -3.52 -9.76
CA SER A 85 0.49 -4.18 -11.02
C SER A 85 -0.62 -5.15 -11.38
N CYS A 86 -1.03 -5.17 -12.65
CA CYS A 86 -2.05 -6.10 -13.12
C CYS A 86 -1.44 -7.34 -13.79
N SER A 87 -2.03 -8.51 -13.53
CA SER A 87 -1.67 -9.80 -14.13
C SER A 87 -2.94 -10.59 -14.48
N ALA A 88 -2.76 -11.78 -15.06
CA ALA A 88 -3.87 -12.70 -15.34
C ALA A 88 -4.64 -13.12 -14.06
N GLU A 89 -4.00 -13.10 -12.89
CA GLU A 89 -4.61 -13.48 -11.62
C GLU A 89 -5.44 -12.34 -11.00
N GLY A 90 -5.14 -11.09 -11.34
CA GLY A 90 -5.81 -9.92 -10.79
C GLY A 90 -4.87 -8.72 -10.65
N VAL A 91 -5.19 -7.83 -9.72
CA VAL A 91 -4.34 -6.68 -9.39
C VAL A 91 -3.53 -6.99 -8.13
N LYS A 92 -2.21 -7.08 -8.27
CA LYS A 92 -1.30 -7.15 -7.14
C LYS A 92 -1.11 -5.77 -6.54
N ALA A 93 -1.36 -5.64 -5.25
CA ALA A 93 -1.05 -4.47 -4.44
C ALA A 93 0.15 -4.78 -3.54
N VAL A 94 1.18 -3.95 -3.60
CA VAL A 94 2.34 -3.94 -2.70
C VAL A 94 2.27 -2.65 -1.90
N ILE A 95 2.16 -2.76 -0.59
CA ILE A 95 1.88 -1.62 0.26
C ILE A 95 3.06 -1.43 1.19
N ASN A 96 3.71 -0.29 1.03
CA ASN A 96 4.84 0.15 1.83
C ASN A 96 4.36 1.25 2.77
N ARG A 97 4.29 0.92 4.05
CA ARG A 97 3.94 1.87 5.11
C ARG A 97 5.17 2.66 5.52
N LYS A 98 5.08 3.98 5.45
CA LYS A 98 6.14 4.86 5.96
C LYS A 98 5.97 4.88 7.47
N GLY A 99 6.41 3.79 8.09
CA GLY A 99 6.29 3.59 9.53
C GLY A 99 6.87 4.79 10.27
N ASP A 100 6.22 5.15 11.38
CA ASP A 100 6.70 6.11 12.36
C ASP A 100 8.15 5.78 12.75
N GLY A 101 9.09 6.43 12.07
CA GLY A 101 10.40 6.68 12.63
C GLY A 101 10.18 7.61 13.80
N LEU A 102 10.01 7.01 14.99
CA LEU A 102 9.95 7.69 16.28
C LEU A 102 11.08 8.74 16.35
N PHE A 103 10.70 10.01 16.33
CA PHE A 103 11.30 10.96 17.27
C PHE A 103 10.68 10.71 18.65
#